data_AF-A0A182J1J4-F1
#
_entry.id   AF-A0A182J1J4-F1
#
_cell.length_a   1.000
_cell.length_b   1.000
_cell.length_c   1.000
_cell.angle_alpha   90.00
_cell.angle_beta   90.00
_cell.angle_gamma   90.00
#
_symmetry.space_group_name_H-M   'P 1'
#
loop_
_entity.id
_entity.type
_entity.pdbx_description
1 polymer ?
#
loop_
_entity_poly.entity_id
_entity_poly.type
_entity_poly.pdbx_seq_one_letter_code
_entity_poly.pdbx_strand_id
1 'polypeptide(L)'
;NVTRYCHPNGRWNNYSNYAACHHDDQAASDIVEISSIIYYTGYIISLVALSLAVIVFVYFKDLRCLRNTIHANLFLTYILSALLWIIILTLQLSSGNSSGMMSCVIFVTLLHYFTLTNFFWMLVEGLYLYMLVVETFSGDNLRFNMYAAIGWGGPAVFVTLWAIAKGITLSGQDTTNMVRNLAM
;
A
#
# COMPACT_ATOMS: atom_id res chain seq x y z
N ASN A 1 -24.51 7.37 26.45
CA ASN A 1 -24.36 6.99 27.88
C ASN A 1 -25.11 5.68 28.10
N VAL A 2 -24.52 4.69 28.77
CA VAL A 2 -25.15 3.38 29.00
C VAL A 2 -25.58 3.28 30.46
N THR A 3 -26.84 2.93 30.71
CA THR A 3 -27.37 2.80 32.07
C THR A 3 -27.85 1.38 32.33
N ARG A 4 -27.46 0.83 33.48
CA ARG A 4 -27.90 -0.50 33.94
C ARG A 4 -28.48 -0.36 35.34
N TYR A 5 -29.65 -0.97 35.57
CA TYR A 5 -30.34 -0.89 36.86
C TYR A 5 -29.78 -1.90 37.86
N CYS A 6 -29.56 -1.50 39.10
CA CYS A 6 -29.15 -2.39 40.18
C CYS A 6 -30.33 -2.65 41.14
N HIS A 7 -30.59 -3.91 41.45
CA HIS A 7 -31.63 -4.28 42.42
C HIS A 7 -31.14 -4.03 43.87
N PRO A 8 -32.06 -3.76 44.82
CA PRO A 8 -31.75 -3.63 46.25
C PRO A 8 -31.05 -4.87 46.84
N ASN A 9 -31.22 -6.02 46.18
CA ASN A 9 -30.65 -7.31 46.52
C ASN A 9 -29.14 -7.41 46.20
N GLY A 10 -28.53 -6.31 45.73
CA GLY A 10 -27.12 -6.24 45.33
C GLY A 10 -26.80 -6.89 43.97
N ARG A 11 -27.82 -7.28 43.20
CA ARG A 11 -27.66 -7.89 41.86
C ARG A 11 -28.08 -6.92 40.76
N TRP A 12 -27.31 -6.90 39.69
CA TRP A 12 -27.61 -6.11 38.49
C TRP A 12 -28.74 -6.72 37.67
N ASN A 13 -29.56 -5.88 37.06
CA ASN A 13 -30.55 -6.28 36.07
C ASN A 13 -29.87 -7.00 34.89
N ASN A 14 -30.49 -8.04 34.34
CA ASN A 14 -30.02 -8.72 33.14
C ASN A 14 -30.06 -7.78 31.91
N TYR A 15 -31.02 -6.84 31.88
CA TYR A 15 -31.17 -5.86 30.82
C TYR A 15 -30.35 -4.58 31.08
N SER A 16 -29.63 -4.12 30.04
CA SER A 16 -28.86 -2.88 30.04
C SER A 16 -29.42 -1.95 28.95
N ASN A 17 -29.66 -0.68 29.27
CA ASN A 17 -30.27 0.26 28.34
C ASN A 17 -29.19 1.02 27.57
N TYR A 18 -29.16 0.79 26.26
CA TYR A 18 -28.24 1.42 25.30
C TYR A 18 -28.92 2.50 24.44
N ALA A 19 -30.14 2.94 24.77
CA ALA A 19 -30.92 3.87 23.95
C ALA A 19 -30.25 5.25 23.75
N ALA A 20 -29.36 5.65 24.67
CA ALA A 20 -28.56 6.86 24.55
C ALA A 20 -27.17 6.63 23.92
N CYS A 21 -26.95 5.46 23.28
CA CYS A 21 -25.84 5.24 22.37
C CYS A 21 -26.33 5.55 20.95
N HIS A 22 -25.91 6.68 20.41
CA HIS A 22 -26.01 6.91 18.97
C HIS A 22 -24.87 6.17 18.28
N HIS A 23 -25.23 5.24 17.42
CA HIS A 23 -24.34 4.71 16.41
C HIS A 23 -24.22 5.77 15.31
N ASP A 24 -23.11 6.50 15.29
CA ASP A 24 -22.79 7.50 14.26
C ASP A 24 -22.28 6.78 12.99
N ASP A 25 -23.11 5.88 12.46
CA ASP A 25 -22.72 4.94 11.41
C ASP A 25 -23.06 5.47 10.01
N GLN A 26 -23.83 6.56 9.89
CA GLN A 26 -24.53 6.89 8.64
C GLN A 26 -23.89 7.99 7.78
N ALA A 27 -23.23 8.99 8.37
CA ALA A 27 -22.57 10.04 7.58
C ALA A 27 -21.15 9.64 7.14
N ALA A 28 -20.46 8.81 7.94
CA ALA A 28 -19.13 8.33 7.65
C ALA A 28 -19.12 7.13 6.68
N SER A 29 -20.14 6.27 6.70
CA SER A 29 -20.25 5.12 5.79
C SER A 29 -20.37 5.55 4.33
N ASP A 30 -21.26 6.51 4.05
CA ASP A 30 -21.65 6.85 2.67
C ASP A 30 -20.50 7.50 1.89
N ILE A 31 -19.71 8.35 2.56
CA ILE A 31 -18.52 9.00 1.95
C ILE A 31 -17.40 7.97 1.70
N VAL A 32 -17.20 7.04 2.64
CA VAL A 32 -16.18 5.98 2.52
C VAL A 32 -16.57 4.98 1.43
N GLU A 33 -17.86 4.69 1.26
CA GLU A 33 -18.35 3.78 0.23
C GLU A 33 -18.20 4.37 -1.18
N ILE A 34 -18.61 5.62 -1.39
CA ILE A 34 -18.45 6.31 -2.69
C ILE A 34 -16.97 6.42 -3.09
N SER A 35 -16.10 6.82 -2.15
CA SER A 35 -14.67 6.93 -2.43
C SER A 35 -14.05 5.59 -2.81
N SER A 36 -14.43 4.50 -2.12
CA SER A 36 -13.95 3.15 -2.40
C SER A 36 -14.34 2.67 -3.80
N ILE A 37 -15.56 2.97 -4.26
CA ILE A 37 -16.03 2.62 -5.60
C ILE A 37 -15.21 3.33 -6.68
N ILE A 38 -14.96 4.63 -6.52
CA ILE A 38 -14.19 5.42 -7.48
C ILE A 38 -12.75 4.88 -7.59
N TYR A 39 -12.10 4.60 -6.45
CA TYR A 39 -10.76 4.03 -6.44
C TYR A 39 -10.73 2.65 -7.10
N TYR A 40 -11.69 1.79 -6.78
CA TYR A 40 -11.76 0.45 -7.36
C TYR A 40 -11.92 0.49 -8.89
N THR A 41 -12.90 1.23 -9.39
CA THR A 41 -13.14 1.34 -10.83
C THR A 41 -11.96 1.99 -11.56
N GLY A 42 -11.37 3.03 -10.97
CA GLY A 42 -10.17 3.69 -11.52
C GLY A 42 -9.00 2.72 -11.66
N TYR A 43 -8.72 1.94 -10.61
CA TYR A 43 -7.63 0.96 -10.62
C TYR A 43 -7.83 -0.13 -11.68
N ILE A 44 -9.06 -0.63 -11.88
CA ILE A 44 -9.35 -1.63 -12.92
C ILE A 44 -9.13 -1.06 -14.32
N ILE A 45 -9.64 0.15 -14.60
CA ILE A 45 -9.45 0.79 -15.91
C ILE A 45 -7.97 1.03 -16.19
N SER A 46 -7.22 1.57 -15.22
CA SER A 46 -5.78 1.79 -15.35
C SER A 46 -5.02 0.48 -15.55
N LEU A 47 -5.37 -0.60 -14.84
CA LEU A 47 -4.78 -1.93 -15.03
C LEU A 47 -4.97 -2.44 -16.46
N VAL A 48 -6.18 -2.35 -17.00
CA VAL A 48 -6.47 -2.79 -18.38
C VAL A 48 -5.65 -1.98 -19.37
N ALA A 49 -5.66 -0.64 -19.27
CA ALA A 49 -4.91 0.23 -20.17
C ALA A 49 -3.40 -0.06 -20.15
N LEU A 50 -2.83 -0.25 -18.95
CA LEU A 50 -1.41 -0.52 -18.77
C LEU A 50 -1.01 -1.92 -19.22
N SER A 51 -1.85 -2.92 -18.99
CA SER A 51 -1.60 -4.27 -19.51
C SER A 51 -1.54 -4.29 -21.04
N LEU A 52 -2.45 -3.56 -21.71
CA LEU A 52 -2.42 -3.40 -23.16
C LEU A 52 -1.14 -2.70 -23.62
N ALA A 53 -0.72 -1.64 -22.94
CA ALA A 53 0.53 -0.95 -23.24
C ALA A 53 1.75 -1.90 -23.14
N VAL A 54 1.84 -2.69 -22.07
CA VAL A 54 2.93 -3.67 -21.88
C VAL A 54 2.89 -4.74 -22.98
N ILE A 55 1.72 -5.27 -23.32
CA ILE A 55 1.57 -6.28 -24.38
C ILE A 55 2.09 -5.73 -25.71
N VAL A 56 1.72 -4.50 -26.07
CA VAL A 56 2.21 -3.82 -27.28
C VAL A 56 3.73 -3.67 -27.24
N PHE A 57 4.31 -3.19 -26.14
CA PHE A 57 5.76 -3.01 -26.01
C PHE A 57 6.56 -4.32 -26.02
N VAL A 58 6.01 -5.41 -25.48
CA VAL A 58 6.65 -6.73 -25.48
C VAL A 58 6.56 -7.39 -26.85
N TYR A 59 5.42 -7.25 -27.53
CA TYR A 59 5.14 -7.82 -28.86
C TYR A 59 6.09 -7.26 -29.93
N PHE A 60 6.30 -5.94 -29.93
CA PHE A 60 7.25 -5.29 -30.85
C PHE A 60 8.69 -5.38 -30.31
N LYS A 61 9.38 -6.50 -30.58
CA LYS A 61 10.78 -6.71 -30.15
C LYS A 61 11.74 -5.62 -30.66
N ASP A 62 11.45 -5.00 -31.80
CA ASP A 62 12.26 -3.91 -32.39
C ASP A 62 12.20 -2.60 -31.59
N LEU A 63 11.20 -2.38 -30.73
CA LEU A 63 11.08 -1.16 -29.93
C LEU A 63 11.85 -1.22 -28.61
N ARG A 64 12.60 -2.30 -28.35
CA ARG A 64 13.27 -2.60 -27.08
C ARG A 64 14.59 -1.83 -26.89
N CYS A 65 14.53 -0.51 -27.06
CA CYS A 65 15.60 0.43 -26.69
C CYS A 65 15.67 0.61 -25.16
N LEU A 66 16.78 1.18 -24.67
CA LEU A 66 17.01 1.51 -23.25
C LEU A 66 15.84 2.30 -22.62
N ARG A 67 15.26 3.25 -23.36
CA ARG A 67 14.02 3.98 -22.99
C ARG A 67 12.81 3.05 -22.77
N ASN A 68 12.61 2.04 -23.61
CA ASN A 68 11.48 1.10 -23.50
C ASN A 68 11.62 0.19 -22.27
N THR A 69 12.86 -0.10 -21.84
CA THR A 69 13.12 -0.84 -20.59
C THR A 69 12.73 -0.05 -19.34
N ILE A 70 12.99 1.28 -19.32
CA ILE A 70 12.57 2.17 -18.21
C ILE A 70 11.04 2.20 -18.11
N HIS A 71 10.34 2.43 -19.23
CA HIS A 71 8.88 2.44 -19.25
C HIS A 71 8.29 1.07 -18.89
N ALA A 72 8.91 -0.03 -19.31
CA ALA A 72 8.47 -1.37 -18.92
C ALA A 72 8.56 -1.61 -17.40
N ASN A 73 9.62 -1.15 -16.73
CA ASN A 73 9.72 -1.20 -15.27
C ASN A 73 8.66 -0.32 -14.59
N LEU A 74 8.37 0.86 -15.14
CA LEU A 74 7.30 1.75 -14.64
C LEU A 74 5.93 1.09 -14.73
N PHE A 75 5.60 0.50 -15.89
CA PHE A 75 4.32 -0.19 -16.07
C PHE A 75 4.22 -1.45 -15.21
N LEU A 76 5.30 -2.22 -15.07
CA LEU A 76 5.32 -3.41 -14.21
C LEU A 76 5.09 -3.06 -12.73
N THR A 77 5.76 -2.02 -12.21
CA THR A 77 5.58 -1.57 -10.82
C THR A 77 4.17 -1.05 -10.56
N TYR A 78 3.53 -0.42 -11.55
CA TYR A 78 2.13 -0.01 -11.45
C TYR A 78 1.17 -1.20 -11.43
N ILE A 79 1.38 -2.20 -12.31
CA ILE A 79 0.57 -3.44 -12.32
C ILE A 79 0.68 -4.16 -10.97
N LEU A 80 1.90 -4.30 -10.43
CA LEU A 80 2.11 -4.91 -9.11
C LEU A 80 1.43 -4.12 -8.00
N SER A 81 1.51 -2.79 -8.02
CA SER A 81 0.83 -1.93 -7.03
C SER A 81 -0.68 -2.11 -7.06
N ALA A 82 -1.28 -2.14 -8.26
CA ALA A 82 -2.72 -2.31 -8.41
C ALA A 82 -3.19 -3.71 -8.02
N LEU A 83 -2.43 -4.77 -8.35
CA LEU A 83 -2.70 -6.14 -7.88
C LEU A 83 -2.64 -6.23 -6.35
N LEU A 84 -1.64 -5.62 -5.72
CA LEU A 84 -1.53 -5.58 -4.25
C LEU A 84 -2.69 -4.85 -3.59
N TRP A 85 -3.16 -3.76 -4.18
CA TRP A 85 -4.31 -3.01 -3.69
C TRP A 85 -5.59 -3.86 -3.72
N ILE A 86 -5.81 -4.59 -4.81
CA ILE A 86 -6.93 -5.54 -4.93
C ILE A 86 -6.82 -6.65 -3.88
N ILE A 87 -5.63 -7.23 -3.68
CA ILE A 87 -5.39 -8.25 -2.65
C ILE A 87 -5.71 -7.71 -1.26
N ILE A 88 -5.28 -6.50 -0.91
CA ILE A 88 -5.56 -5.88 0.38
C ILE A 88 -7.08 -5.68 0.57
N LEU A 89 -7.78 -5.15 -0.44
CA LEU A 89 -9.22 -4.97 -0.40
C LEU A 89 -9.96 -6.29 -0.17
N THR A 90 -9.57 -7.36 -0.89
CA THR A 90 -10.18 -8.69 -0.71
C THR A 90 -9.93 -9.28 0.67
N LEU A 91 -8.74 -9.08 1.25
CA LEU A 91 -8.44 -9.51 2.62
C LEU A 91 -9.28 -8.74 3.64
N GLN A 92 -9.48 -7.43 3.44
CA GLN A 92 -10.25 -6.59 4.34
C GLN A 92 -11.76 -6.91 4.30
N LEU A 93 -12.31 -7.25 3.14
CA LEU A 93 -13.70 -7.69 2.99
C LEU A 93 -13.94 -9.11 3.54
N SER A 94 -12.89 -9.95 3.57
CA SER A 94 -12.94 -11.32 4.09
C SER A 94 -12.69 -11.41 5.61
N SER A 95 -13.07 -10.37 6.37
CA SER A 95 -12.89 -10.21 7.81
C SER A 95 -13.53 -11.28 8.71
N GLY A 96 -13.94 -12.41 8.14
CA GLY A 96 -14.28 -13.65 8.86
C GLY A 96 -13.11 -14.64 8.96
N ASN A 97 -12.04 -14.50 8.18
CA ASN A 97 -10.88 -15.39 8.23
C ASN A 97 -9.66 -14.66 8.79
N SER A 98 -9.15 -15.19 9.90
CA SER A 98 -7.98 -14.77 10.68
C SER A 98 -6.67 -14.81 9.87
N SER A 99 -6.59 -14.06 8.77
CA SER A 99 -5.32 -13.79 8.10
C SER A 99 -4.47 -12.96 9.07
N GLY A 100 -3.37 -13.55 9.53
CA GLY A 100 -2.56 -13.00 10.62
C GLY A 100 -2.19 -11.54 10.35
N MET A 101 -2.25 -10.71 11.39
CA MET A 101 -1.93 -9.27 11.37
C MET A 101 -0.63 -8.96 10.62
N MET A 102 0.35 -9.88 10.69
CA MET A 102 1.63 -9.81 9.98
C MET A 102 1.50 -9.83 8.45
N SER A 103 0.58 -10.63 7.89
CA SER A 103 0.35 -10.71 6.45
C SER A 103 -0.16 -9.37 5.90
N CYS A 104 -1.18 -8.80 6.53
CA CYS A 104 -1.72 -7.49 6.16
C CYS A 104 -0.64 -6.39 6.22
N VAL A 105 0.16 -6.36 7.29
CA VAL A 105 1.27 -5.41 7.42
C VAL A 105 2.27 -5.58 6.28
N ILE A 106 2.67 -6.80 5.93
CA ILE A 106 3.59 -7.06 4.81
C ILE A 106 2.99 -6.55 3.49
N PHE A 107 1.73 -6.87 3.18
CA PHE A 107 1.09 -6.42 1.95
C PHE A 107 0.99 -4.89 1.85
N VAL A 108 0.62 -4.21 2.93
CA VAL A 108 0.57 -2.74 2.99
C VAL A 108 1.95 -2.13 2.83
N THR A 109 2.98 -2.75 3.40
CA THR A 109 4.38 -2.32 3.27
C THR A 109 4.87 -2.46 1.84
N LEU A 110 4.58 -3.59 1.20
CA LEU A 110 4.92 -3.85 -0.20
C LEU A 110 4.21 -2.85 -1.12
N LEU A 111 2.94 -2.54 -0.87
CA LEU A 111 2.20 -1.54 -1.63
C LEU A 111 2.91 -0.17 -1.60
N HIS A 112 3.34 0.27 -0.41
CA HIS A 112 4.10 1.52 -0.26
C HIS A 112 5.44 1.46 -1.00
N TYR A 113 6.13 0.32 -0.94
CA TYR A 113 7.38 0.11 -1.68
C TYR A 113 7.20 0.26 -3.18
N PHE A 114 6.23 -0.44 -3.77
CA PHE A 114 5.99 -0.38 -5.21
C PHE A 114 5.51 1.00 -5.66
N THR A 115 4.71 1.67 -4.84
CA THR A 115 4.26 3.05 -5.09
C THR A 115 5.43 4.03 -5.10
N LEU A 116 6.31 3.97 -4.09
CA LEU A 116 7.52 4.81 -4.05
C LEU A 116 8.44 4.50 -5.23
N THR A 117 8.64 3.22 -5.51
CA THR A 117 9.41 2.78 -6.68
C THR A 117 8.87 3.38 -7.97
N ASN A 118 7.55 3.39 -8.17
CA ASN A 118 6.93 4.03 -9.33
C ASN A 118 7.29 5.53 -9.43
N PHE A 119 7.22 6.30 -8.33
CA PHE A 119 7.64 7.70 -8.31
C PHE A 119 9.13 7.90 -8.62
N PHE A 120 10.01 7.06 -8.05
CA PHE A 120 11.44 7.10 -8.33
C PHE A 120 11.75 6.74 -9.79
N TRP A 121 11.04 5.79 -10.39
CA TRP A 121 11.19 5.46 -11.81
C TRP A 121 10.68 6.58 -12.73
N MET A 122 9.60 7.28 -12.38
CA MET A 122 9.17 8.50 -13.08
C MET A 122 10.23 9.62 -12.99
N LEU A 123 10.87 9.79 -11.83
CA LEU A 123 11.97 10.75 -11.67
C LEU A 123 13.18 10.37 -12.53
N VAL A 124 13.55 9.09 -12.55
CA VAL A 124 14.66 8.57 -13.38
C VAL A 124 14.37 8.77 -14.87
N GLU A 125 13.13 8.56 -15.31
CA GLU A 125 12.71 8.85 -16.69
C GLU A 125 12.86 10.35 -17.01
N GLY A 126 12.41 11.24 -16.12
CA GLY A 126 12.57 12.68 -16.29
C GLY A 126 14.04 13.12 -16.34
N LEU A 127 14.88 12.57 -15.46
CA LEU A 127 16.33 12.85 -15.46
C LEU A 127 17.02 12.29 -16.71
N TYR A 128 16.58 11.11 -17.18
CA TYR A 128 17.09 10.51 -18.41
C TYR A 128 16.81 11.39 -19.62
N LEU A 129 15.59 11.92 -19.75
CA LEU A 129 15.23 12.87 -20.81
C LEU A 129 16.04 14.18 -20.70
N TYR A 130 16.22 14.70 -19.48
CA TYR A 130 17.02 15.90 -19.25
C TYR A 130 18.49 15.71 -19.67
N MET A 131 19.11 14.61 -19.24
CA MET A 131 20.50 14.29 -19.57
C MET A 131 20.70 14.08 -21.07
N LEU A 132 19.75 13.45 -21.76
CA LEU A 132 19.80 13.25 -23.22
C LEU A 132 19.81 14.59 -23.98
N VAL A 133 19.14 15.62 -23.45
CA VAL A 133 19.08 16.95 -24.07
C VAL A 133 20.34 17.78 -23.77
N VAL A 134 20.92 17.66 -22.57
CA VAL A 134 21.99 18.55 -22.08
C VAL A 134 23.39 17.96 -22.24
N GLU A 135 23.57 16.66 -22.03
CA GLU A 135 24.87 15.99 -22.10
C GLU A 135 24.95 15.10 -23.34
N THR A 136 25.58 15.60 -24.40
CA THR A 136 25.87 14.81 -25.60
C THR A 136 26.94 13.75 -25.32
N PHE A 137 26.49 12.51 -25.11
CA PHE A 137 27.21 11.24 -25.34
C PHE A 137 28.62 11.07 -24.73
N SER A 138 28.70 10.32 -23.62
CA SER A 138 29.78 9.34 -23.36
C SER A 138 29.48 8.52 -22.10
N GLY A 139 29.07 7.27 -22.27
CA GLY A 139 29.02 6.26 -21.19
C GLY A 139 27.67 5.57 -20.95
N ASP A 140 26.91 5.27 -22.01
CA ASP A 140 25.49 4.88 -21.96
C ASP A 140 25.15 3.70 -21.03
N ASN A 141 26.01 2.69 -20.90
CA ASN A 141 25.68 1.49 -20.12
C ASN A 141 26.02 1.59 -18.62
N LEU A 142 27.12 2.27 -18.25
CA LEU A 142 27.56 2.41 -16.86
C LEU A 142 26.71 3.44 -16.10
N ARG A 143 26.32 4.55 -16.76
CA ARG A 143 25.43 5.57 -16.19
C ARG A 143 24.01 5.02 -15.99
N PHE A 144 23.50 4.22 -16.93
CA PHE A 144 22.18 3.58 -16.81
C PHE A 144 22.05 2.66 -15.61
N ASN A 145 23.07 1.83 -15.36
CA ASN A 145 23.04 0.91 -14.23
C ASN A 145 23.05 1.66 -12.88
N MET A 146 23.74 2.80 -12.80
CA MET A 146 23.70 3.70 -11.64
C MET A 146 22.33 4.34 -11.45
N TYR A 147 21.67 4.81 -12.52
CA TYR A 147 20.31 5.34 -12.44
C TYR A 147 19.27 4.28 -12.07
N ALA A 148 19.41 3.06 -12.60
CA ALA A 148 18.59 1.92 -12.18
C ALA A 148 18.81 1.56 -10.71
N ALA A 149 20.05 1.63 -10.22
CA ALA A 149 20.37 1.43 -8.82
C ALA A 149 19.75 2.51 -7.91
N ILE A 150 19.65 3.76 -8.37
CA ILE A 150 18.95 4.83 -7.64
C ILE A 150 17.43 4.61 -7.65
N GLY A 151 16.87 4.22 -8.79
CA GLY A 151 15.44 3.93 -8.94
C GLY A 151 14.94 2.81 -8.04
N TRP A 152 15.75 1.76 -7.84
CA TRP A 152 15.46 0.65 -6.92
C TRP A 152 15.93 0.92 -5.48
N GLY A 153 17.08 1.58 -5.32
CA GLY A 153 17.71 1.81 -4.03
C GLY A 153 17.03 2.88 -3.19
N GLY A 154 16.59 3.99 -3.79
CA GLY A 154 15.87 5.06 -3.10
C GLY A 154 14.65 4.53 -2.32
N PRO A 155 13.67 3.89 -2.98
CA PRO A 155 12.50 3.30 -2.33
C PRO A 155 12.86 2.28 -1.24
N ALA A 156 13.89 1.46 -1.48
CA ALA A 156 14.33 0.44 -0.53
C ALA A 156 14.84 1.07 0.78
N VAL A 157 15.57 2.19 0.71
CA VAL A 157 16.05 2.90 1.90
C VAL A 157 14.87 3.44 2.73
N PHE A 158 13.90 4.08 2.09
CA PHE A 158 12.72 4.59 2.80
C PHE A 158 11.89 3.48 3.44
N VAL A 159 11.68 2.37 2.72
CA VAL A 159 10.88 1.25 3.24
C VAL A 159 11.61 0.49 4.33
N THR A 160 12.92 0.31 4.24
CA THR A 160 13.70 -0.32 5.32
C THR A 160 13.68 0.53 6.59
N LEU A 161 13.84 1.86 6.48
CA LEU A 161 13.68 2.80 7.61
C LEU A 161 12.30 2.68 8.26
N TRP A 162 11.24 2.67 7.45
CA TRP A 162 9.87 2.53 7.94
C TRP A 162 9.62 1.14 8.57
N ALA A 163 10.12 0.07 7.97
CA ALA A 163 9.98 -1.29 8.48
C ALA A 163 10.71 -1.47 9.81
N ILE A 164 11.90 -0.86 9.96
CA ILE A 164 12.64 -0.84 11.23
C ILE A 164 11.83 -0.08 12.30
N ALA A 165 11.33 1.12 11.99
CA ALA A 165 10.50 1.89 12.91
C ALA A 165 9.25 1.11 13.35
N LYS A 166 8.57 0.47 12.39
CA LYS A 166 7.41 -0.40 12.66
C LYS A 166 7.79 -1.61 13.51
N GLY A 167 8.90 -2.29 13.21
CA GLY A 167 9.39 -3.44 13.98
C GLY A 167 9.66 -3.07 15.44
N ILE A 168 10.26 -1.91 15.68
CA ILE A 168 10.50 -1.38 17.04
C ILE A 168 9.16 -1.13 17.76
N THR A 169 8.17 -0.51 17.10
CA THR A 169 6.85 -0.28 17.72
C THR A 169 6.09 -1.58 18.02
N LEU A 170 6.18 -2.59 17.14
CA LEU A 170 5.53 -3.89 17.35
C LEU A 170 6.18 -4.66 18.51
N SER A 171 7.52 -4.66 18.59
CA SER A 171 8.25 -5.22 19.73
C SER A 171 7.88 -4.54 21.05
N GLY A 172 7.71 -3.21 21.03
CA GLY A 172 7.22 -2.46 22.19
C GLY A 172 5.79 -2.88 22.59
N GLN A 173 4.91 -3.11 21.63
CA GLN A 173 3.53 -3.51 21.88
C GLN A 173 3.42 -4.94 22.43
N ASP A 174 4.21 -5.89 21.91
CA ASP A 174 4.32 -7.24 22.46
C ASP A 174 4.86 -7.24 23.90
N THR A 175 5.85 -6.40 24.19
CA THR A 175 6.41 -6.24 25.54
C THR A 175 5.36 -5.62 26.50
N THR A 176 4.60 -4.63 26.04
CA THR A 176 3.55 -3.97 26.84
C THR A 176 2.37 -4.92 27.10
N ASN A 177 2.01 -5.78 26.14
CA ASN A 177 0.99 -6.80 26.29
C ASN A 177 1.43 -7.93 27.24
N MET A 178 2.72 -8.32 27.21
CA MET A 178 3.29 -9.24 28.20
C MET A 178 3.27 -8.66 29.62
N VAL A 179 3.70 -7.41 29.79
CA VAL A 179 3.73 -6.74 31.11
C VAL A 179 2.31 -6.56 31.67
N ARG A 180 1.33 -6.27 30.80
CA ARG A 180 -0.08 -6.16 31.22
C ARG A 180 -0.71 -7.50 31.63
N ASN A 181 -0.33 -8.60 30.98
CA ASN A 181 -0.77 -9.95 31.35
C ASN A 181 -0.04 -10.55 32.57
N LEU A 182 1.10 -10.00 32.96
CA LEU A 182 1.79 -10.35 34.21
C LEU A 182 1.36 -9.48 35.40
N ALA A 183 0.63 -8.39 35.15
CA ALA A 183 0.13 -7.45 36.15
C ALA A 183 -1.38 -7.60 36.48
N MET A 184 -2.04 -8.63 35.92
CA MET A 184 -3.36 -9.13 36.33
C MET A 184 -3.20 -10.49 36.99
#